data_AF-A0A2E3MKS9-F1
#
_entry.id   AF-A0A2E3MKS9-F1
#
_cell.length_a   1.000
_cell.length_b   1.000
_cell.length_c   1.000
_cell.angle_alpha   90.00
_cell.angle_beta   90.00
_cell.angle_gamma   90.00
#
_symmetry.space_group_name_H-M   'P 1'
#
loop_
_entity.id
_entity.type
_entity.pdbx_description
1 polymer ?
#
loop_
_entity_poly.entity_id
_entity_poly.type
_entity_poly.pdbx_seq_one_letter_code
_entity_poly.pdbx_strand_id
1 'polypeptide(L)'
;MNISLTSELEKYVQEKVSSGLYTSASEVIRESLRLMHTHDTLQQQRIQQLNQSINLGFHELTSGNIVDAEKSYQRLKNKIENINQDEE
;
A
#
# COMPACT_ATOMS: atom_id res chain seq x y z
N MET A 1 11.27 13.97 -25.83
CA MET A 1 10.21 12.99 -26.14
C MET A 1 8.91 13.76 -26.30
N ASN A 2 8.13 13.51 -27.36
CA ASN A 2 6.81 14.10 -27.51
C ASN A 2 5.75 13.12 -26.98
N ILE A 3 4.77 13.60 -26.23
CA ILE A 3 3.75 12.78 -25.58
C ILE A 3 2.42 13.41 -25.90
N SER A 4 1.51 12.63 -26.49
CA SER A 4 0.15 13.08 -26.75
C SER A 4 -0.70 12.88 -25.49
N LEU A 5 -1.40 13.95 -25.11
CA LEU A 5 -2.37 13.92 -24.01
C LEU A 5 -3.79 13.95 -24.59
N THR A 6 -4.74 13.42 -23.83
CA THR A 6 -6.16 13.70 -24.09
C THR A 6 -6.44 15.17 -23.80
N SER A 7 -7.47 15.74 -24.42
CA SER A 7 -7.82 17.16 -24.22
C SER A 7 -8.11 17.51 -22.75
N GLU A 8 -8.66 16.55 -21.99
CA GLU A 8 -8.89 16.71 -20.55
C GLU A 8 -7.58 16.85 -19.77
N LEU A 9 -6.60 15.97 -20.03
CA LEU A 9 -5.30 16.00 -19.38
C LEU A 9 -4.49 17.24 -19.76
N GLU A 10 -4.57 17.67 -21.02
CA GLU A 10 -3.95 18.91 -21.48
C GLU A 10 -4.52 20.12 -20.74
N LYS A 11 -5.86 20.21 -20.62
CA LYS A 11 -6.52 21.27 -19.84
C LYS A 11 -6.07 21.26 -18.38
N TYR A 12 -6.03 20.09 -17.75
CA TYR A 12 -5.57 19.96 -16.37
C TYR A 12 -4.12 20.44 -16.18
N VAL A 13 -3.21 20.03 -17.08
CA VAL A 13 -1.81 20.48 -17.05
C VAL A 13 -1.72 21.99 -17.23
N GLN A 14 -2.49 22.56 -18.16
CA GLN A 14 -2.53 23.99 -18.40
C GLN A 14 -3.05 24.77 -17.18
N GLU A 15 -4.09 24.28 -16.51
CA GLU A 15 -4.61 24.86 -15.27
C GLU A 15 -3.53 24.87 -14.17
N LYS A 16 -2.81 23.75 -13.99
CA LYS A 16 -1.70 23.65 -13.02
C LYS A 16 -0.58 24.64 -13.30
N VAL A 17 -0.17 24.82 -14.55
CA VAL A 17 0.84 25.83 -14.91
C VAL A 17 0.30 27.24 -14.68
N SER A 18 -0.93 27.52 -15.12
CA SER A 18 -1.55 28.85 -14.98
C SER A 18 -1.75 29.28 -13.53
N SER A 19 -1.83 28.33 -12.58
CA SER A 19 -1.88 28.61 -11.14
C SER A 19 -0.60 29.24 -10.58
N GLY A 20 0.50 29.20 -11.34
CA GLY A 20 1.83 29.66 -10.90
C GLY A 20 2.58 28.67 -10.01
N LEU A 21 1.98 27.53 -9.64
CA LEU A 21 2.63 26.47 -8.86
C LEU A 21 3.71 25.72 -9.65
N TYR A 22 3.62 25.72 -10.99
CA TYR A 22 4.54 25.03 -11.88
C TYR A 22 4.98 25.95 -13.02
N THR A 23 6.23 25.83 -13.42
CA THR A 23 6.83 26.68 -14.47
C THR A 23 6.57 26.16 -15.88
N SER A 24 6.25 24.87 -16.03
CA SER A 24 6.03 24.25 -17.35
C SER A 24 5.20 22.97 -17.27
N ALA A 25 4.58 22.60 -18.40
CA ALA A 25 3.89 21.32 -18.56
C ALA A 25 4.81 20.13 -18.27
N SER A 26 6.08 20.21 -18.70
CA SER A 26 7.07 19.15 -18.45
C SER A 26 7.35 18.96 -16.96
N GLU A 27 7.25 20.00 -16.15
CA GLU A 27 7.40 19.90 -14.70
C GLU A 27 6.22 19.17 -14.05
N VAL A 28 4.98 19.52 -14.44
CA VAL A 28 3.76 18.85 -13.98
C VAL A 28 3.80 17.35 -14.28
N ILE A 29 4.19 17.00 -15.51
CA ILE A 29 4.27 15.60 -15.93
C ILE A 29 5.36 14.84 -15.18
N ARG A 30 6.55 15.43 -14.99
CA ARG A 30 7.62 14.77 -14.22
C ARG A 30 7.22 14.51 -12.77
N GLU A 31 6.56 15.46 -12.12
CA GLU A 31 6.08 15.28 -10.75
C GLU A 31 4.99 14.20 -10.67
N SER A 32 4.04 14.22 -11.61
CA SER A 32 2.98 13.20 -11.68
C SER A 32 3.55 11.80 -11.88
N LEU A 33 4.55 11.64 -12.75
CA LEU A 33 5.23 10.35 -12.96
C LEU A 33 6.04 9.91 -11.74
N ARG A 34 6.66 10.84 -11.00
CA ARG A 34 7.36 10.53 -9.74
C ARG A 34 6.40 10.00 -8.68
N LEU A 35 5.23 10.63 -8.55
CA LEU A 35 4.17 10.17 -7.64
C LEU A 35 3.63 8.80 -8.05
N MET A 36 3.36 8.60 -9.34
CA MET A 36 2.92 7.31 -9.88
C MET A 36 3.96 6.21 -9.60
N HIS A 37 5.23 6.46 -9.90
CA HIS A 37 6.30 5.49 -9.64
C HIS A 37 6.43 5.14 -8.16
N THR A 38 6.30 6.14 -7.27
CA THR A 38 6.33 5.92 -5.82
C THR A 38 5.16 5.04 -5.37
N HIS A 39 3.95 5.35 -5.86
CA HIS A 39 2.76 4.55 -5.58
C HIS A 39 2.92 3.10 -6.05
N ASP A 40 3.35 2.90 -7.31
CA ASP A 40 3.55 1.56 -7.88
C ASP A 40 4.58 0.76 -7.10
N THR A 41 5.68 1.39 -6.69
CA THR A 41 6.73 0.76 -5.88
C THR A 41 6.17 0.32 -4.52
N LEU A 42 5.41 1.17 -3.84
CA LEU A 42 4.78 0.83 -2.55
C LEU A 42 3.78 -0.31 -2.71
N GLN A 43 2.98 -0.30 -3.79
CA GLN A 43 2.03 -1.38 -4.07
C GLN A 43 2.73 -2.71 -4.32
N GLN A 44 3.81 -2.70 -5.11
CA GLN A 44 4.63 -3.89 -5.36
C GLN A 44 5.23 -4.44 -4.06
N GLN A 45 5.77 -3.58 -3.20
CA GLN A 45 6.30 -3.99 -1.89
C GLN A 45 5.22 -4.62 -1.01
N ARG A 46 4.02 -4.05 -0.94
CA ARG A 46 2.89 -4.62 -0.18
C ARG A 46 2.49 -6.00 -0.69
N ILE A 47 2.43 -6.18 -2.01
CA ILE A 47 2.14 -7.48 -2.63
C ILE A 47 3.23 -8.49 -2.30
N GLN A 48 4.50 -8.09 -2.38
CA GLN A 48 5.63 -8.96 -2.01
C GLN A 48 5.56 -9.40 -0.54
N GLN A 49 5.28 -8.46 0.38
CA GLN A 49 5.11 -8.77 1.80
C GLN A 49 3.93 -9.72 2.04
N LEU A 50 2.80 -9.50 1.39
CA LEU A 50 1.64 -10.38 1.50
C LEU A 50 1.96 -11.80 1.00
N ASN A 51 2.61 -11.90 -0.17
CA ASN A 51 3.02 -13.18 -0.73
C ASN A 51 4.00 -13.92 0.19
N GLN A 52 4.93 -13.21 0.82
CA GLN A 52 5.83 -13.79 1.82
C GLN A 52 5.05 -14.36 3.02
N SER A 53 4.12 -13.59 3.58
CA SER A 53 3.27 -14.05 4.70
C SER A 53 2.43 -15.25 4.33
N ILE A 54 1.86 -15.28 3.12
CA ILE A 54 1.11 -16.43 2.60
C ILE A 54 2.02 -17.66 2.49
N ASN A 55 3.21 -17.51 1.94
CA ASN A 55 4.17 -18.61 1.79
C ASN A 55 4.62 -19.16 3.14
N LEU A 56 4.84 -18.29 4.13
CA LEU A 56 5.12 -18.71 5.50
C LEU A 56 3.96 -19.54 6.08
N GLY A 57 2.72 -19.07 5.92
CA GLY A 57 1.53 -19.82 6.34
C GLY A 57 1.41 -21.19 5.66
N PHE A 58 1.69 -21.28 4.35
CA PHE A 58 1.73 -22.57 3.65
C PHE A 58 2.82 -23.50 4.17
N HIS A 59 4.00 -22.96 4.50
CA HIS A 59 5.09 -23.75 5.09
C HIS A 59 4.70 -24.30 6.47
N GLU A 60 4.05 -23.49 7.31
CA GLU A 60 3.54 -23.93 8.62
C GLU A 60 2.45 -25.00 8.47
N LEU A 61 1.51 -24.81 7.56
CA LEU A 61 0.45 -25.78 7.24
C LEU A 61 1.04 -27.13 6.81
N THR A 62 1.99 -27.11 5.87
CA THR A 62 2.64 -28.34 5.36
C THR A 62 3.53 -29.02 6.39
N SER A 63 4.13 -28.27 7.31
CA SER A 63 4.92 -28.80 8.42
C SER A 63 4.07 -29.34 9.57
N GLY A 64 2.74 -29.24 9.49
CA GLY A 64 1.81 -29.68 10.54
C GLY A 64 1.74 -28.72 11.74
N ASN A 65 2.34 -27.53 11.64
CA ASN A 65 2.30 -26.48 12.66
C ASN A 65 0.97 -25.73 12.60
N ILE A 66 -0.12 -26.44 12.83
CA ILE A 66 -1.48 -25.92 12.77
C ILE A 66 -2.03 -25.75 14.19
N VAL A 67 -2.82 -24.71 14.38
CA VAL A 67 -3.52 -24.47 15.66
C VAL A 67 -5.01 -24.59 15.42
N ASP A 68 -5.67 -25.32 16.31
CA ASP A 68 -7.13 -25.39 16.34
C ASP A 68 -7.74 -23.98 16.50
N ALA A 69 -8.82 -23.72 15.77
CA ALA A 69 -9.43 -22.39 15.71
C ALA A 69 -9.97 -21.95 17.08
N GLU A 70 -10.60 -22.86 17.83
CA GLU A 70 -11.14 -22.57 19.16
C GLU A 70 -10.00 -22.24 20.13
N LYS A 71 -8.93 -23.02 20.10
CA LYS A 71 -7.74 -22.74 20.93
C LYS A 71 -7.10 -21.39 20.60
N SER A 72 -7.05 -21.01 19.32
CA SER A 72 -6.53 -19.71 18.89
C SER A 72 -7.40 -18.56 19.39
N TYR A 73 -8.72 -18.70 19.30
CA TYR A 73 -9.68 -17.70 19.77
C TYR A 73 -9.58 -17.50 21.29
N GLN A 74 -9.53 -18.58 22.07
CA GLN A 74 -9.39 -18.49 23.53
C GLN A 74 -8.07 -17.82 23.94
N ARG A 75 -6.95 -18.12 23.24
CA ARG A 75 -5.68 -17.44 23.47
C ARG A 75 -5.76 -15.94 23.21
N LEU A 76 -6.43 -15.52 22.13
CA LEU A 76 -6.62 -14.12 21.81
C LEU A 76 -7.50 -13.42 22.85
N LYS A 77 -8.63 -14.03 23.22
CA LYS A 77 -9.56 -13.50 24.23
C LYS A 77 -8.86 -13.28 25.56
N ASN A 78 -8.15 -14.29 26.07
CA ASN A 78 -7.42 -14.19 27.34
C ASN A 78 -6.34 -13.09 27.29
N LYS A 79 -5.67 -12.92 26.13
CA LYS A 79 -4.69 -11.85 25.96
C LYS A 79 -5.32 -10.45 26.05
N ILE A 80 -6.51 -10.27 25.46
CA ILE A 80 -7.24 -8.99 25.53
C ILE A 80 -7.73 -8.73 26.96
N GLU A 81 -8.23 -9.75 27.66
CA GLU A 81 -8.70 -9.61 29.04
C GLU A 81 -7.58 -9.23 30.01
N ASN A 82 -6.37 -9.80 29.84
CA ASN A 82 -5.22 -9.48 30.68
C ASN A 82 -4.71 -8.04 30.46
N ILE A 83 -4.76 -7.53 29.22
CA ILE A 83 -4.35 -6.14 28.92
C ILE A 83 -5.23 -5.13 29.67
N ASN A 84 -6.53 -5.43 29.83
CA ASN A 84 -7.45 -4.57 30.55
C ASN A 84 -7.31 -4.68 32.08
N GLN A 85 -6.65 -5.71 32.60
CA GLN A 85 -6.41 -5.89 34.04
C GLN A 85 -5.10 -5.25 34.52
N ASP A 86 -4.15 -4.98 33.61
CA ASP A 86 -2.89 -4.29 33.93
C ASP A 86 -3.04 -2.75 33.98
N GLU A 87 -4.22 -2.20 33.68
CA GLU A 87 -4.54 -0.76 33.72
C GLU A 87 -5.34 -0.31 34.98
N GLU A 88 -5.67 -1.21 35.92
CA GLU A 88 -6.25 -0.90 37.26
C GLU A 88 -5.23 -1.10 38.39
#